data_AF-A0A2N5J936-F1
#
_entry.id   AF-A0A2N5J936-F1
#
_cell.length_a   1.000
_cell.length_b   1.000
_cell.length_c   1.000
_cell.angle_alpha   90.00
_cell.angle_beta   90.00
_cell.angle_gamma   90.00
#
_symmetry.space_group_name_H-M   'P 1'
#
loop_
_entity.id
_entity.type
_entity.pdbx_description
1 polymer ?
#
loop_
_entity_poly.entity_id
_entity_poly.type
_entity_poly.pdbx_seq_one_letter_code
_entity_poly.pdbx_strand_id
1 'polypeptide(L)'
;MADDHAFPGADVLLNELAGSEFPVSDDVIDRLRGVYGHLAAVSPDDPEFERYLREDVIEHEVFTRGEAIDISDSVLDVSARHKGDAALLLAFFVAFEWFHRCEFDADRRMLYWRRFVPLLRACLGEFALYQYALSMFHLYGGEERDAEAAALRALEIAPKHIGFLNAYTEQILRRVERQLISSGRQMPDEKDRAALERLMGLFDKRPRETWHPIFHTSYGRILACLGRYDEAQSEFSRAVDLENAKYNEWCEAGGPGGESSGGESSDPAGSRSGGLKASTYVTEMNEIFDARNTCNMLSNMRSLSSVIDDAQSAQRERARELDDKMDELGRRFDNERIDMLEFIGFFAGIISFVIASIQLGDGLTFPTRALMVLMLMGSLLVAFGAFSALLESGRAGDRGGFRPALVAVVAIGLVVIVASVLLYLVIR
;
A
#
# COMPACT_ATOMS: atom_id res chain seq x y z
N MET A 1 25.06 52.67 4.84
CA MET A 1 24.65 51.25 4.73
C MET A 1 23.85 51.01 5.98
N ALA A 2 22.54 50.77 5.85
CA ALA A 2 21.71 50.42 6.99
C ALA A 2 22.19 49.04 7.47
N ASP A 3 22.41 48.90 8.77
CA ASP A 3 22.73 47.63 9.41
C ASP A 3 21.51 46.70 9.22
N ASP A 4 21.56 45.87 8.17
CA ASP A 4 20.60 44.79 7.92
C ASP A 4 20.88 43.64 8.90
N HIS A 5 20.68 43.90 10.19
CA HIS A 5 20.62 42.82 11.18
C HIS A 5 19.28 42.13 11.04
N ALA A 6 19.27 40.80 10.95
CA ALA A 6 18.09 39.96 10.92
C ALA A 6 17.17 40.15 12.15
N PHE A 7 17.74 40.67 13.25
CA PHE A 7 17.05 40.91 14.52
C PHE A 7 17.28 42.35 15.03
N PRO A 8 16.66 43.37 14.39
CA PRO A 8 16.72 44.72 14.92
C PRO A 8 16.05 44.76 16.29
N GLY A 9 16.73 45.31 17.30
CA GLY A 9 16.20 45.39 18.66
C GLY A 9 16.45 44.18 19.55
N ALA A 10 17.29 43.21 19.13
CA ALA A 10 17.66 42.05 19.95
C ALA A 10 18.15 42.44 21.37
N ASP A 11 18.99 43.48 21.50
CA ASP A 11 19.45 43.95 22.81
C ASP A 11 18.32 44.48 23.70
N VAL A 12 17.33 45.16 23.11
CA VAL A 12 16.15 45.64 23.85
C VAL A 12 15.35 44.46 24.37
N LEU A 13 15.07 43.49 23.50
CA LEU A 13 14.38 42.26 23.87
C LEU A 13 15.11 41.51 24.98
N LEU A 14 16.43 41.32 24.86
CA LEU A 14 17.25 40.62 25.86
C LEU A 14 17.18 41.30 27.24
N ASN A 15 17.22 42.64 27.27
CA ASN A 15 17.05 43.38 28.51
C ASN A 15 15.64 43.23 29.09
N GLU A 16 14.61 43.13 28.25
CA GLU A 16 13.24 42.87 28.71
C GLU A 16 13.06 41.44 29.23
N LEU A 17 13.71 40.43 28.62
CA LEU A 17 13.72 39.06 29.14
C LEU A 17 14.41 38.96 30.50
N ALA A 18 15.49 39.73 30.72
CA ALA A 18 16.16 39.81 32.02
C ALA A 18 15.29 40.48 33.11
N GLY A 19 14.38 41.37 32.71
CA GLY A 19 13.51 42.15 33.60
C GLY A 19 12.04 41.68 33.64
N SER A 20 11.72 40.52 33.09
CA SER A 20 10.37 39.98 33.01
C SER A 20 9.85 39.52 34.39
N GLU A 21 8.57 39.12 34.47
CA GLU A 21 8.04 38.46 35.68
C GLU A 21 8.76 37.13 36.00
N PHE A 22 9.36 36.50 34.99
CA PHE A 22 10.10 35.23 35.07
C PHE A 22 11.53 35.42 34.55
N PRO A 23 12.36 36.20 35.27
CA PRO A 23 13.58 36.77 34.71
C PRO A 23 14.59 35.68 34.31
N VAL A 24 15.13 35.82 33.11
CA VAL A 24 16.25 35.01 32.63
C VAL A 24 17.55 35.50 33.26
N SER A 25 18.41 34.58 33.70
CA SER A 25 19.70 34.95 34.33
C SER A 25 20.64 35.68 33.36
N ASP A 26 21.50 36.55 33.89
CA ASP A 26 22.47 37.31 33.07
C ASP A 26 23.36 36.39 32.21
N ASP A 27 23.75 35.22 32.74
CA ASP A 27 24.54 34.21 32.03
C ASP A 27 23.79 33.64 30.82
N VAL A 28 22.49 33.35 30.96
CA VAL A 28 21.65 32.88 29.86
C VAL A 28 21.43 34.00 28.83
N ILE A 29 21.27 35.24 29.29
CA ILE A 29 21.17 36.41 28.40
C ILE A 29 22.45 36.61 27.59
N ASP A 30 23.62 36.46 28.20
CA ASP A 30 24.91 36.55 27.51
C ASP A 30 25.06 35.45 26.46
N ARG A 31 24.65 34.21 26.78
CA ARG A 31 24.61 33.11 25.80
C ARG A 31 23.64 33.41 24.66
N LEU A 32 22.42 33.85 24.95
CA LEU A 32 21.44 34.24 23.93
C LEU A 32 22.00 35.35 23.04
N ARG A 33 22.65 36.37 23.61
CA ARG A 33 23.29 37.46 22.84
C ARG A 33 24.33 36.92 21.86
N GLY A 34 25.12 35.93 22.27
CA GLY A 34 26.04 35.21 21.39
C GLY A 34 25.32 34.55 20.20
N VAL A 35 24.20 33.88 20.45
CA VAL A 35 23.36 33.24 19.41
C VAL A 35 22.76 34.29 18.46
N TYR A 36 22.20 35.39 18.98
CA TYR A 36 21.72 36.50 18.14
C TYR A 36 22.83 37.10 17.29
N GLY A 37 24.02 37.32 17.86
CA GLY A 37 25.16 37.87 17.14
C GLY A 37 25.62 36.97 16.00
N HIS A 38 25.61 35.65 16.20
CA HIS A 38 25.96 34.69 15.15
C HIS A 38 24.95 34.70 13.99
N LEU A 39 23.66 34.76 14.32
CA LEU A 39 22.58 34.72 13.33
C LEU A 39 22.18 36.10 12.80
N ALA A 40 22.87 37.17 13.19
CA ALA A 40 22.52 38.54 12.82
C ALA A 40 22.51 38.76 11.29
N ALA A 41 23.28 38.00 10.53
CA ALA A 41 23.32 38.09 9.06
C ALA A 41 22.56 36.95 8.34
N VAL A 42 21.91 36.04 9.09
CA VAL A 42 21.23 34.86 8.55
C VAL A 42 19.72 35.08 8.60
N SER A 43 19.05 34.94 7.46
CA SER A 43 17.59 35.07 7.42
C SER A 43 16.94 33.94 8.22
N PRO A 44 15.89 34.19 9.01
CA PRO A 44 15.12 33.14 9.70
C PRO A 44 14.51 32.08 8.76
N ASP A 45 14.35 32.42 7.48
CA ASP A 45 13.83 31.52 6.45
C ASP A 45 14.93 30.73 5.73
N ASP A 46 16.20 30.97 6.06
CA ASP A 46 17.34 30.24 5.53
C ASP A 46 17.53 28.91 6.30
N PRO A 47 17.72 27.77 5.60
CA PRO A 47 18.09 26.50 6.24
C PRO A 47 19.23 26.57 7.25
N GLU A 48 20.21 27.45 7.03
CA GLU A 48 21.35 27.62 7.92
C GLU A 48 20.91 28.10 9.31
N PHE A 49 19.85 28.91 9.39
CA PHE A 49 19.30 29.42 10.64
C PHE A 49 18.78 28.28 11.53
N GLU A 50 17.90 27.44 10.99
CA GLU A 50 17.35 26.28 11.70
C GLU A 50 18.45 25.29 12.07
N ARG A 51 19.38 25.04 11.12
CA ARG A 51 20.51 24.11 11.32
C ARG A 51 21.37 24.54 12.50
N TYR A 52 21.80 25.80 12.54
CA TYR A 52 22.65 26.31 13.63
C TYR A 52 21.95 26.21 14.98
N LEU A 53 20.68 26.62 15.07
CA LEU A 53 19.94 26.50 16.34
C LEU A 53 19.82 25.05 16.78
N ARG A 54 19.52 24.13 15.88
CA ARG A 54 19.37 22.72 16.21
C ARG A 54 20.68 22.02 16.57
N GLU A 55 21.66 22.10 15.69
CA GLU A 55 22.90 21.34 15.78
C GLU A 55 23.91 22.04 16.69
N ASP A 56 24.09 23.35 16.55
CA ASP A 56 25.17 24.08 17.24
C ASP A 56 24.74 24.66 18.59
N VAL A 57 23.44 24.86 18.82
CA VAL A 57 22.91 25.40 20.09
C VAL A 57 22.24 24.32 20.93
N ILE A 58 21.22 23.62 20.40
CA ILE A 58 20.44 22.66 21.20
C ILE A 58 21.21 21.34 21.41
N GLU A 59 21.78 20.74 20.37
CA GLU A 59 22.52 19.46 20.50
C GLU A 59 23.86 19.60 21.25
N HIS A 60 24.39 20.82 21.38
CA HIS A 60 25.57 21.11 22.22
C HIS A 60 25.20 21.50 23.65
N GLU A 61 23.94 21.33 24.06
CA GLU A 61 23.46 21.54 25.42
C GLU A 61 23.79 22.96 25.96
N VAL A 62 23.74 23.98 25.09
CA VAL A 62 24.02 25.38 25.46
C VAL A 62 23.06 25.88 26.55
N PHE A 63 21.86 25.31 26.63
CA PHE A 63 20.85 25.65 27.63
C PHE A 63 20.41 24.42 28.43
N THR A 64 20.26 24.59 29.73
CA THR A 64 19.70 23.56 30.61
C THR A 64 18.17 23.54 30.55
N ARG A 65 17.55 22.50 31.12
CA ARG A 65 16.08 22.41 31.25
C ARG A 65 15.47 23.58 32.00
N GLY A 66 16.09 23.98 33.11
CA GLY A 66 15.59 25.11 33.91
C GLY A 66 15.61 26.39 33.09
N GLU A 67 16.71 26.62 32.38
CA GLU A 67 16.88 27.81 31.54
C GLU A 67 15.90 27.83 30.36
N ALA A 68 15.63 26.69 29.73
CA ALA A 68 14.62 26.60 28.67
C ALA A 68 13.20 26.91 29.18
N ILE A 69 12.87 26.53 30.42
CA ILE A 69 11.62 26.90 31.08
C ILE A 69 11.59 28.41 31.32
N ASP A 70 12.65 28.96 31.90
CA ASP A 70 12.74 30.40 32.22
C ASP A 70 12.64 31.25 30.94
N ILE A 71 13.33 30.86 29.86
CA ILE A 71 13.23 31.51 28.55
C ILE A 71 11.79 31.44 28.03
N SER A 72 11.13 30.27 28.10
CA SER A 72 9.75 30.11 27.62
C SER A 72 8.77 31.00 28.38
N ASP A 73 8.84 31.03 29.72
CA ASP A 73 7.94 31.83 30.54
C ASP A 73 8.22 33.35 30.36
N SER A 74 9.50 33.75 30.24
CA SER A 74 9.89 35.12 29.90
C SER A 74 9.38 35.57 28.52
N VAL A 75 9.53 34.73 27.49
CA VAL A 75 9.06 35.06 26.13
C VAL A 75 7.55 35.28 26.13
N LEU A 76 6.78 34.53 26.93
CA LEU A 76 5.34 34.76 27.08
C LEU A 76 5.03 36.13 27.65
N ASP A 77 5.68 36.50 28.76
CA ASP A 77 5.48 37.80 29.42
C ASP A 77 5.82 38.97 28.49
N VAL A 78 6.94 38.86 27.77
CA VAL A 78 7.44 39.94 26.90
C VAL A 78 6.66 40.01 25.58
N SER A 79 6.13 38.89 25.08
CA SER A 79 5.45 38.81 23.77
C SER A 79 4.28 39.78 23.59
N ALA A 80 3.58 40.13 24.67
CA ALA A 80 2.45 41.07 24.63
C ALA A 80 2.86 42.46 24.12
N ARG A 81 4.12 42.85 24.37
CA ARG A 81 4.74 44.13 23.98
C ARG A 81 5.43 44.08 22.62
N HIS A 82 5.84 42.90 22.16
CA HIS A 82 6.63 42.67 20.94
C HIS A 82 5.85 41.95 19.83
N LYS A 83 4.71 42.52 19.42
CA LYS A 83 3.89 41.95 18.34
C LYS A 83 4.56 42.15 16.97
N GLY A 84 4.81 41.06 16.24
CA GLY A 84 5.45 41.11 14.93
C GLY A 84 6.97 41.33 14.98
N ASP A 85 7.57 41.27 16.17
CA ASP A 85 9.01 41.49 16.32
C ASP A 85 9.77 40.20 16.02
N ALA A 86 10.59 40.21 14.97
CA ALA A 86 11.43 39.09 14.60
C ALA A 86 12.45 38.74 15.69
N ALA A 87 12.86 39.68 16.54
CA ALA A 87 13.76 39.40 17.66
C ALA A 87 13.16 38.33 18.57
N LEU A 88 11.84 38.34 18.81
CA LEU A 88 11.18 37.36 19.67
C LEU A 88 11.29 35.92 19.13
N LEU A 89 11.45 35.77 17.81
CA LEU A 89 11.44 34.48 17.12
C LEU A 89 12.59 33.57 17.58
N LEU A 90 13.78 34.11 17.82
CA LEU A 90 14.95 33.31 18.18
C LEU A 90 14.80 32.73 19.58
N ALA A 91 14.49 33.57 20.58
CA ALA A 91 14.25 33.09 21.94
C ALA A 91 13.07 32.11 22.00
N PHE A 92 12.01 32.38 21.24
CA PHE A 92 10.91 31.44 21.05
C PHE A 92 11.39 30.08 20.54
N PHE A 93 12.16 30.09 19.45
CA PHE A 93 12.55 28.87 18.77
C PHE A 93 13.56 28.05 19.57
N VAL A 94 14.47 28.71 20.29
CA VAL A 94 15.39 28.05 21.25
C VAL A 94 14.59 27.28 22.30
N ALA A 95 13.63 27.92 22.97
CA ALA A 95 12.80 27.24 23.97
C ALA A 95 11.97 26.10 23.34
N PHE A 96 11.35 26.36 22.19
CA PHE A 96 10.55 25.36 21.48
C PHE A 96 11.36 24.11 21.08
N GLU A 97 12.51 24.30 20.42
CA GLU A 97 13.38 23.19 19.96
C GLU A 97 14.01 22.43 21.12
N TRP A 98 14.34 23.13 22.22
CA TRP A 98 14.80 22.47 23.44
C TRP A 98 13.77 21.46 23.94
N PHE A 99 12.50 21.86 24.09
CA PHE A 99 11.44 20.92 24.49
C PHE A 99 11.16 19.86 23.42
N HIS A 100 11.30 20.20 22.14
CA HIS A 100 11.08 19.25 21.07
C HIS A 100 12.07 18.07 21.13
N ARG A 101 13.35 18.36 21.40
CA ARG A 101 14.46 17.39 21.28
C ARG A 101 14.94 16.84 22.61
N CYS A 102 14.91 17.64 23.67
CA CYS A 102 15.47 17.26 24.97
C CYS A 102 14.42 16.74 25.98
N GLU A 103 13.13 17.08 25.82
CA GLU A 103 12.05 16.58 26.69
C GLU A 103 11.38 15.36 26.07
N PHE A 104 11.79 14.15 26.48
CA PHE A 104 11.24 12.89 25.97
C PHE A 104 9.84 12.56 26.53
N ASP A 105 9.41 13.19 27.62
CA ASP A 105 8.06 13.04 28.16
C ASP A 105 7.07 13.86 27.32
N ALA A 106 6.26 13.17 26.52
CA ALA A 106 5.31 13.78 25.61
C ALA A 106 4.24 14.63 26.32
N ASP A 107 3.80 14.22 27.51
CA ASP A 107 2.78 14.95 28.28
C ASP A 107 3.36 16.27 28.80
N ARG A 108 4.60 16.24 29.30
CA ARG A 108 5.30 17.46 29.73
C ARG A 108 5.55 18.40 28.58
N ARG A 109 6.06 17.87 27.45
CA ARG A 109 6.28 18.67 26.24
C ARG A 109 5.01 19.38 25.80
N MET A 110 3.89 18.66 25.74
CA MET A 110 2.59 19.23 25.38
C MET A 110 2.08 20.23 26.42
N LEU A 111 2.34 20.03 27.71
CA LEU A 111 1.98 20.99 28.75
C LEU A 111 2.62 22.36 28.51
N TYR A 112 3.92 22.40 28.19
CA TYR A 112 4.63 23.64 27.87
C TYR A 112 4.15 24.25 26.55
N TRP A 113 4.06 23.45 25.48
CA TRP A 113 3.62 23.97 24.19
C TRP A 113 2.19 24.51 24.20
N ARG A 114 1.26 23.89 24.94
CA ARG A 114 -0.12 24.40 25.08
C ARG A 114 -0.18 25.80 25.69
N ARG A 115 0.72 26.10 26.61
CA ARG A 115 0.82 27.45 27.22
C ARG A 115 1.40 28.45 26.23
N PHE A 116 2.32 28.01 25.37
CA PHE A 116 3.22 28.89 24.65
C PHE A 116 2.88 29.12 23.18
N VAL A 117 2.73 28.04 22.41
CA VAL A 117 2.65 28.08 20.94
C VAL A 117 1.39 28.81 20.45
N PRO A 118 0.18 28.57 20.99
CA PRO A 118 -1.02 29.26 20.51
C PRO A 118 -1.03 30.76 20.81
N LEU A 119 -0.46 31.17 21.96
CA LEU A 119 -0.47 32.57 22.40
C LEU A 119 0.42 33.45 21.51
N LEU A 120 1.50 32.86 20.98
CA LEU A 120 2.43 33.57 20.11
C LEU A 120 1.96 33.69 18.67
N ARG A 121 0.82 33.11 18.30
CA ARG A 121 0.24 33.26 16.96
C ARG A 121 0.04 34.72 16.56
N ALA A 122 -0.38 35.56 17.52
CA ALA A 122 -0.62 36.98 17.27
C ALA A 122 0.66 37.77 17.02
N CYS A 123 1.82 37.25 17.44
CA CYS A 123 3.11 37.92 17.34
C CYS A 123 3.98 37.34 16.23
N LEU A 124 3.97 36.01 16.06
CA LEU A 124 4.90 35.27 15.20
C LEU A 124 4.20 34.51 14.06
N GLY A 125 2.88 34.66 13.91
CA GLY A 125 2.07 33.88 12.98
C GLY A 125 2.49 33.96 11.51
N GLU A 126 3.24 34.98 11.11
CA GLU A 126 3.68 35.18 9.73
C GLU A 126 5.06 34.56 9.43
N PHE A 127 5.78 34.06 10.44
CA PHE A 127 7.11 33.47 10.26
C PHE A 127 7.04 31.96 10.00
N ALA A 128 7.89 31.47 9.09
CA ALA A 128 7.91 30.06 8.71
C ALA A 128 8.27 29.13 9.88
N LEU A 129 9.24 29.53 10.72
CA LEU A 129 9.65 28.78 11.92
C LEU A 129 8.50 28.62 12.94
N TYR A 130 7.67 29.65 13.10
CA TYR A 130 6.48 29.55 13.93
C TYR A 130 5.46 28.58 13.33
N GLN A 131 5.22 28.64 12.02
CA GLN A 131 4.34 27.69 11.33
C GLN A 131 4.85 26.25 11.44
N TYR A 132 6.17 26.05 11.38
CA TYR A 132 6.80 24.76 11.66
C TYR A 132 6.53 24.31 13.10
N ALA A 133 6.78 25.16 14.10
CA ALA A 133 6.51 24.84 15.51
C ALA A 133 5.03 24.51 15.77
N LEU A 134 4.13 25.28 15.14
CA LEU A 134 2.69 25.05 15.18
C LEU A 134 2.31 23.69 14.55
N SER A 135 2.97 23.30 13.46
CA SER A 135 2.74 21.99 12.83
C SER A 135 3.10 20.83 13.78
N MET A 136 4.21 20.95 14.50
CA MET A 136 4.62 19.94 15.48
C MET A 136 3.66 19.92 16.67
N PHE A 137 3.26 21.09 17.18
CA PHE A 137 2.25 21.18 18.24
C PHE A 137 0.95 20.44 17.88
N HIS A 138 0.40 20.68 16.69
CA HIS A 138 -0.80 19.98 16.22
C HIS A 138 -0.55 18.48 16.02
N LEU A 139 0.62 18.10 15.48
CA LEU A 139 0.99 16.69 15.28
C LEU A 139 0.97 15.92 16.61
N TYR A 140 1.65 16.43 17.64
CA TYR A 140 1.68 15.81 18.96
C TYR A 140 0.35 15.93 19.72
N GLY A 141 -0.48 16.91 19.36
CA GLY A 141 -1.86 17.02 19.84
C GLY A 141 -2.85 16.04 19.18
N GLY A 142 -2.45 15.34 18.11
CA GLY A 142 -3.32 14.45 17.34
C GLY A 142 -4.21 15.16 16.31
N GLU A 143 -3.95 16.44 16.02
CA GLU A 143 -4.70 17.28 15.09
C GLU A 143 -4.04 17.26 13.69
N GLU A 144 -4.04 16.08 13.05
CA GLU A 144 -3.26 15.82 11.83
C GLU A 144 -3.53 16.80 10.67
N ARG A 145 -4.79 17.24 10.51
CA ARG A 145 -5.16 18.18 9.45
C ARG A 145 -4.57 19.57 9.68
N ASP A 146 -4.56 20.02 10.93
CA ASP A 146 -4.01 21.32 11.30
C ASP A 146 -2.47 21.28 11.25
N ALA A 147 -1.87 20.13 11.59
CA ALA A 147 -0.44 19.88 11.41
C ALA A 147 -0.02 19.98 9.93
N GLU A 148 -0.75 19.29 9.03
CA GLU A 148 -0.52 19.35 7.59
C GLU A 148 -0.65 20.78 7.04
N ALA A 149 -1.69 21.51 7.46
CA ALA A 149 -1.93 22.87 7.02
C ALA A 149 -0.85 23.85 7.50
N ALA A 150 -0.37 23.72 8.74
CA ALA A 150 0.69 24.56 9.28
C ALA A 150 2.05 24.25 8.60
N ALA A 151 2.37 22.97 8.38
CA ALA A 151 3.59 22.59 7.67
C ALA A 151 3.61 23.09 6.22
N LEU A 152 2.46 23.04 5.52
CA LEU A 152 2.32 23.62 4.18
C LEU A 152 2.56 25.13 4.19
N ARG A 153 1.98 25.86 5.16
CA ARG A 153 2.21 27.31 5.28
C ARG A 153 3.68 27.64 5.52
N ALA A 154 4.37 26.89 6.37
CA ALA A 154 5.81 27.06 6.59
C ALA A 154 6.59 26.94 5.27
N LEU A 155 6.27 25.91 4.47
CA LEU A 155 6.87 25.71 3.15
C LEU A 155 6.48 26.80 2.14
N GLU A 156 5.26 27.35 2.19
CA GLU A 156 4.83 28.44 1.32
C GLU A 156 5.56 29.76 1.63
N ILE A 157 5.82 30.04 2.91
CA ILE A 157 6.57 31.22 3.35
C ILE A 157 8.05 31.08 2.95
N ALA A 158 8.65 29.91 3.15
CA ALA A 158 10.05 29.63 2.81
C ALA A 158 10.20 28.40 1.88
N PRO A 159 9.90 28.52 0.57
CA PRO A 159 9.89 27.39 -0.37
C PRO A 159 11.25 26.72 -0.57
N LYS A 160 12.34 27.45 -0.30
CA LYS A 160 13.71 26.95 -0.40
C LYS A 160 14.17 26.22 0.86
N HIS A 161 13.41 26.26 1.95
CA HIS A 161 13.80 25.63 3.20
C HIS A 161 13.60 24.11 3.13
N ILE A 162 14.67 23.32 3.35
CA ILE A 162 14.59 21.85 3.20
C ILE A 162 13.91 21.19 4.40
N GLY A 163 14.16 21.70 5.61
CA GLY A 163 13.47 21.29 6.84
C GLY A 163 11.94 21.39 6.71
N PHE A 164 11.40 22.52 6.25
CA PHE A 164 9.94 22.68 6.06
C PHE A 164 9.37 21.80 4.94
N LEU A 165 10.12 21.57 3.86
CA LEU A 165 9.72 20.59 2.85
C LEU A 165 9.61 19.20 3.47
N ASN A 166 10.59 18.82 4.29
CA ASN A 166 10.58 17.54 4.99
C ASN A 166 9.42 17.45 5.98
N ALA A 167 9.20 18.49 6.79
CA ALA A 167 8.10 18.54 7.75
C ALA A 167 6.74 18.35 7.05
N TYR A 168 6.50 19.05 5.93
CA TYR A 168 5.27 18.86 5.15
C TYR A 168 5.19 17.46 4.53
N THR A 169 6.31 16.95 4.02
CA THR A 169 6.41 15.58 3.48
C THR A 169 6.04 14.54 4.52
N GLU A 170 6.52 14.67 5.75
CA GLU A 170 6.21 13.78 6.86
C GLU A 170 4.71 13.74 7.17
N GLN A 171 4.02 14.87 7.11
CA GLN A 171 2.55 14.91 7.31
C GLN A 171 1.82 14.13 6.21
N ILE A 172 2.21 14.32 4.95
CA ILE A 172 1.63 13.61 3.81
C ILE A 172 1.92 12.11 3.90
N LEU A 173 3.17 11.72 4.16
CA LEU A 173 3.58 10.32 4.26
C LEU A 173 2.84 9.59 5.37
N ARG A 174 2.76 10.16 6.58
CA ARG A 174 2.03 9.55 7.71
C ARG A 174 0.57 9.25 7.35
N ARG A 175 -0.10 10.18 6.67
CA ARG A 175 -1.48 10.01 6.21
C ARG A 175 -1.59 8.93 5.13
N VAL A 176 -0.74 8.99 4.11
CA VAL A 176 -0.76 8.08 2.96
C VAL A 176 -0.41 6.66 3.39
N GLU A 177 0.69 6.45 4.12
CA GLU A 177 1.12 5.14 4.60
C GLU A 177 0.04 4.49 5.46
N ARG A 178 -0.54 5.24 6.41
CA ARG A 178 -1.67 4.74 7.21
C ARG A 178 -2.84 4.31 6.34
N GLN A 179 -3.18 5.10 5.32
CA GLN A 179 -4.28 4.76 4.40
C GLN A 179 -3.96 3.51 3.59
N LEU A 180 -2.74 3.36 3.06
CA LEU A 180 -2.31 2.16 2.32
C LEU A 180 -2.39 0.91 3.19
N ILE A 181 -1.82 0.99 4.40
CA ILE A 181 -1.77 -0.12 5.34
C ILE A 181 -3.18 -0.52 5.80
N SER A 182 -4.01 0.45 6.21
CA SER A 182 -5.34 0.17 6.75
C SER A 182 -6.35 -0.29 5.69
N SER A 183 -6.26 0.23 4.47
CA SER A 183 -7.19 -0.11 3.40
C SER A 183 -6.77 -1.34 2.59
N GLY A 184 -5.52 -1.81 2.74
CA GLY A 184 -4.98 -2.86 1.89
C GLY A 184 -4.68 -2.42 0.46
N ARG A 185 -4.78 -1.11 0.15
CA ARG A 185 -4.52 -0.58 -1.19
C ARG A 185 -3.04 -0.69 -1.51
N GLN A 186 -2.74 -1.05 -2.75
CA GLN A 186 -1.36 -1.12 -3.25
C GLN A 186 -0.78 0.25 -3.62
N MET A 187 -1.66 1.22 -3.93
CA MET A 187 -1.29 2.52 -4.45
C MET A 187 -2.13 3.62 -3.79
N PRO A 188 -1.56 4.82 -3.60
CA PRO A 188 -2.29 5.98 -3.12
C PRO A 188 -3.42 6.33 -4.10
N ASP A 189 -4.43 7.03 -3.61
CA ASP A 189 -5.41 7.62 -4.53
C ASP A 189 -4.79 8.71 -5.39
N GLU A 190 -5.50 9.14 -6.42
CA GLU A 190 -4.99 10.10 -7.42
C GLU A 190 -4.53 11.41 -6.79
N LYS A 191 -5.24 11.88 -5.75
CA LYS A 191 -4.90 13.13 -5.06
C LYS A 191 -3.59 12.97 -4.29
N ASP A 192 -3.44 11.88 -3.56
CA ASP A 192 -2.24 11.60 -2.77
C ASP A 192 -1.04 11.29 -3.64
N ARG A 193 -1.25 10.57 -4.74
CA ARG A 193 -0.23 10.33 -5.75
C ARG A 193 0.30 11.66 -6.32
N ALA A 194 -0.59 12.55 -6.74
CA ALA A 194 -0.20 13.86 -7.27
C ALA A 194 0.55 14.71 -6.22
N ALA A 195 0.16 14.64 -4.94
CA ALA A 195 0.87 15.32 -3.86
C ALA A 195 2.28 14.76 -3.67
N LEU A 196 2.44 13.43 -3.65
CA LEU A 196 3.73 12.75 -3.54
C LEU A 196 4.66 13.04 -4.73
N GLU A 197 4.12 13.01 -5.96
CA GLU A 197 4.88 13.36 -7.17
C GLU A 197 5.33 14.83 -7.15
N ARG A 198 4.48 15.75 -6.66
CA ARG A 198 4.86 17.16 -6.45
C ARG A 198 5.99 17.30 -5.43
N LEU A 199 5.91 16.60 -4.30
CA LEU A 199 6.95 16.62 -3.26
C LEU A 199 8.28 16.08 -3.80
N MET A 200 8.25 14.97 -4.53
CA MET A 200 9.42 14.40 -5.20
C MET A 200 10.08 15.44 -6.13
N GLY A 201 9.29 16.13 -6.95
CA GLY A 201 9.78 17.21 -7.82
C GLY A 201 10.29 18.45 -7.08
N LEU A 202 9.94 18.65 -5.80
CA LEU A 202 10.53 19.70 -4.94
C LEU A 202 11.86 19.25 -4.33
N PHE A 203 11.99 17.97 -3.97
CA PHE A 203 13.26 17.40 -3.54
C PHE A 203 14.29 17.38 -4.67
N ASP A 204 13.91 16.94 -5.88
CA ASP A 204 14.84 16.83 -7.02
C ASP A 204 15.43 18.17 -7.49
N LYS A 205 14.84 19.30 -7.08
CA LYS A 205 15.38 20.65 -7.35
C LYS A 205 16.53 21.03 -6.41
N ARG A 206 16.81 20.21 -5.39
CA ARG A 206 17.80 20.50 -4.34
C ARG A 206 19.05 19.64 -4.55
N PRO A 207 20.25 20.17 -4.28
CA PRO A 207 21.48 19.39 -4.37
C PRO A 207 21.44 18.26 -3.34
N ARG A 208 21.74 17.04 -3.78
CA ARG A 208 21.64 15.82 -2.94
C ARG A 208 22.90 15.60 -2.09
N GLU A 209 23.98 16.28 -2.41
CA GLU A 209 25.27 16.19 -1.70
C GLU A 209 25.19 16.79 -0.29
N THR A 210 24.24 17.69 -0.06
CA THR A 210 24.05 18.40 1.21
C THR A 210 22.83 17.90 1.99
N TRP A 211 22.28 16.74 1.62
CA TRP A 211 21.10 16.20 2.31
C TRP A 211 21.48 15.57 3.63
N HIS A 212 20.74 15.93 4.68
CA HIS A 212 20.73 15.19 5.92
C HIS A 212 20.14 13.78 5.67
N PRO A 213 20.61 12.72 6.38
CA PRO A 213 20.07 11.35 6.29
C PRO A 213 18.54 11.27 6.27
N ILE A 214 17.88 12.04 7.14
CA ILE A 214 16.41 12.09 7.23
C ILE A 214 15.73 12.46 5.90
N PHE A 215 16.34 13.30 5.06
CA PHE A 215 15.76 13.67 3.76
C PHE A 215 15.84 12.52 2.76
N HIS A 216 16.89 11.71 2.81
CA HIS A 216 16.95 10.46 2.05
C HIS A 216 15.88 9.47 2.52
N THR A 217 15.64 9.39 3.83
CA THR A 217 14.56 8.57 4.40
C THR A 217 13.19 9.00 3.90
N SER A 218 12.83 10.29 4.00
CA SER A 218 11.54 10.78 3.53
C SER A 218 11.38 10.66 2.02
N TYR A 219 12.44 10.90 1.24
CA TYR A 219 12.42 10.69 -0.20
C TYR A 219 12.23 9.21 -0.58
N GLY A 220 12.92 8.29 0.12
CA GLY A 220 12.73 6.85 -0.01
C GLY A 220 11.30 6.40 0.31
N ARG A 221 10.69 6.97 1.35
CA ARG A 221 9.27 6.70 1.69
C ARG A 221 8.30 7.19 0.62
N ILE A 222 8.55 8.35 0.00
CA ILE A 222 7.78 8.82 -1.17
C ILE A 222 7.86 7.78 -2.29
N LEU A 223 9.06 7.35 -2.65
CA LEU A 223 9.29 6.33 -3.69
C LEU A 223 8.56 5.02 -3.37
N ALA A 224 8.60 4.56 -2.12
CA ALA A 224 7.92 3.36 -1.68
C ALA A 224 6.39 3.48 -1.82
N CYS A 225 5.80 4.61 -1.42
CA CYS A 225 4.36 4.87 -1.61
C CYS A 225 3.96 4.92 -3.09
N LEU A 226 4.86 5.37 -3.98
CA LEU A 226 4.67 5.36 -5.43
C LEU A 226 4.99 3.99 -6.07
N GLY A 227 5.34 2.98 -5.27
CA GLY A 227 5.64 1.62 -5.71
C GLY A 227 6.98 1.46 -6.43
N ARG A 228 7.91 2.40 -6.25
CA ARG A 228 9.29 2.39 -6.77
C ARG A 228 10.25 1.82 -5.71
N TYR A 229 10.03 0.56 -5.32
CA TYR A 229 10.67 -0.03 -4.14
C TYR A 229 12.20 -0.18 -4.24
N ASP A 230 12.74 -0.50 -5.42
CA ASP A 230 14.20 -0.65 -5.59
C ASP A 230 14.94 0.68 -5.38
N GLU A 231 14.35 1.77 -5.88
CA GLU A 231 14.88 3.12 -5.67
C GLU A 231 14.72 3.55 -4.21
N ALA A 232 13.58 3.22 -3.58
CA ALA A 232 13.38 3.46 -2.15
C ALA A 232 14.44 2.78 -1.28
N GLN A 233 14.76 1.51 -1.55
CA GLN A 233 15.81 0.77 -0.82
C GLN A 233 17.19 1.41 -1.00
N SER A 234 17.48 1.92 -2.20
CA SER A 234 18.75 2.61 -2.47
C SER A 234 18.88 3.90 -1.65
N GLU A 235 17.79 4.65 -1.49
CA GLU A 235 17.76 5.86 -0.66
C GLU A 235 17.88 5.54 0.84
N PHE A 236 17.22 4.49 1.32
CA PHE A 236 17.40 4.04 2.72
C PHE A 236 18.83 3.59 3.00
N SER A 237 19.46 2.86 2.08
CA SER A 237 20.88 2.49 2.22
C SER A 237 21.78 3.73 2.31
N ARG A 238 21.53 4.74 1.48
CA ARG A 238 22.28 6.00 1.53
C ARG A 238 22.07 6.76 2.84
N ALA A 239 20.85 6.77 3.38
CA ALA A 239 20.56 7.35 4.70
C ALA A 239 21.38 6.66 5.80
N VAL A 240 21.42 5.32 5.80
CA VAL A 240 22.23 4.53 6.76
C VAL A 240 23.73 4.85 6.63
N ASP A 241 24.25 4.91 5.41
CA ASP A 241 25.67 5.18 5.17
C ASP A 241 26.07 6.56 5.70
N LEU A 242 25.23 7.58 5.47
CA LEU A 242 25.46 8.94 5.95
C LEU A 242 25.36 9.05 7.48
N GLU A 243 24.37 8.38 8.10
CA GLU A 243 24.21 8.38 9.56
C GLU A 243 25.36 7.66 10.26
N ASN A 244 25.82 6.53 9.71
CA ASN A 244 27.02 5.83 10.18
C ASN A 244 28.28 6.70 10.05
N ALA A 245 28.45 7.42 8.93
CA ALA A 245 29.58 8.31 8.74
C ALA A 245 29.61 9.42 9.81
N LYS A 246 28.46 10.08 10.04
CA LYS A 246 28.29 11.11 11.08
C LYS A 246 28.62 10.58 12.48
N TYR A 247 28.14 9.38 12.80
CA TYR A 247 28.42 8.74 14.09
C TYR A 247 29.91 8.40 14.26
N ASN A 248 30.57 7.90 13.22
CA ASN A 248 31.99 7.57 13.25
C ASN A 248 32.86 8.82 13.40
N GLU A 249 32.57 9.90 12.67
CA GLU A 249 33.25 11.19 12.81
C GLU A 249 33.14 11.72 14.24
N TRP A 250 31.96 11.59 14.86
CA TRP A 250 31.77 11.95 16.26
C TRP A 250 32.59 11.08 17.23
N CYS A 251 32.67 9.76 16.98
CA CYS A 251 33.50 8.86 17.79
C CYS A 251 34.98 9.24 17.69
N GLU A 252 35.47 9.53 16.48
CA GLU A 252 36.86 9.92 16.21
C GLU A 252 37.23 11.27 16.82
N ALA A 253 36.29 12.21 16.89
CA ALA A 253 36.47 13.54 17.49
C ALA A 253 36.61 13.54 19.03
N GLY A 254 36.76 12.38 19.66
CA GLY A 254 36.84 12.24 21.12
C GLY A 254 35.49 11.98 21.77
N GLY A 255 34.64 11.18 21.12
CA GLY A 255 33.41 10.66 21.72
C GLY A 255 33.66 9.92 23.05
N PRO A 256 32.62 9.41 23.73
CA PRO A 256 32.68 8.95 25.13
C PRO A 256 33.68 7.82 25.44
N GLY A 257 34.39 7.28 24.45
CA GLY A 257 35.50 6.32 24.63
C GLY A 257 36.91 6.91 24.50
N GLY A 258 37.06 8.22 24.24
CA GLY A 258 38.36 8.90 24.08
C GLY A 258 39.09 9.20 25.39
N GLU A 259 38.48 8.96 26.55
CA GLU A 259 39.18 9.05 27.83
C GLU A 259 40.07 7.83 28.05
N SER A 260 41.30 8.01 27.60
CA SER A 260 42.51 7.38 28.12
C SER A 260 42.36 6.99 29.60
N SER A 261 42.41 5.69 29.84
CA SER A 261 42.78 5.07 31.10
C SER A 261 43.70 5.94 31.96
N GLY A 262 43.22 6.41 33.12
CA GLY A 262 44.08 6.94 34.18
C GLY A 262 43.61 8.21 34.88
N GLY A 263 42.46 8.17 35.56
CA GLY A 263 42.09 9.24 36.49
C GLY A 263 40.73 8.99 37.13
N GLU A 264 40.71 8.48 38.36
CA GLU A 264 39.51 8.49 39.20
C GLU A 264 39.19 9.96 39.57
N SER A 265 38.52 10.70 38.68
CA SER A 265 37.91 11.98 39.04
C SER A 265 36.40 11.81 39.19
N SER A 266 35.94 11.93 40.43
CA SER A 266 34.57 11.80 40.86
C SER A 266 33.72 13.04 40.54
N ASP A 267 33.54 13.37 39.26
CA ASP A 267 32.63 14.45 38.84
C ASP A 267 31.41 13.89 38.05
N PRO A 268 30.21 13.85 38.66
CA PRO A 268 29.02 13.23 38.07
C PRO A 268 28.32 14.08 36.97
N ALA A 269 28.88 15.21 36.57
CA ALA A 269 28.23 16.14 35.63
C ALA A 269 28.70 15.99 34.16
N GLY A 270 29.91 15.47 33.90
CA GLY A 270 30.48 15.40 32.54
C GLY A 270 29.98 14.25 31.66
N SER A 271 29.26 13.27 32.22
CA SER A 271 28.88 12.04 31.51
C SER A 271 27.62 12.16 30.62
N ARG A 272 26.92 13.31 30.58
CA ARG A 272 25.60 13.42 29.93
C ARG A 272 25.63 13.70 28.42
N SER A 273 26.56 14.54 27.94
CA SER A 273 26.63 14.92 26.52
C SER A 273 26.86 13.72 25.57
N GLY A 274 27.66 12.75 26.01
CA GLY A 274 27.87 11.50 25.25
C GLY A 274 26.61 10.64 25.12
N GLY A 275 25.70 10.72 26.10
CA GLY A 275 24.43 9.99 26.09
C GLY A 275 23.42 10.55 25.09
N LEU A 276 23.35 11.88 24.93
CA LEU A 276 22.42 12.53 24.01
C LEU A 276 22.74 12.15 22.55
N LYS A 277 24.01 12.30 22.12
CA LYS A 277 24.41 11.99 20.73
C LYS A 277 24.27 10.51 20.38
N ALA A 278 24.59 9.61 21.31
CA ALA A 278 24.32 8.19 21.14
C ALA A 278 22.81 7.88 21.05
N SER A 279 21.99 8.56 21.86
CA SER A 279 20.52 8.43 21.80
C SER A 279 19.95 8.95 20.49
N THR A 280 20.46 10.07 19.97
CA THR A 280 20.05 10.65 18.69
C THR A 280 20.35 9.70 17.54
N TYR A 281 21.58 9.17 17.45
CA TYR A 281 21.96 8.19 16.43
C TYR A 281 21.03 6.96 16.44
N VAL A 282 20.76 6.39 17.62
CA VAL A 282 19.84 5.24 17.76
C VAL A 282 18.43 5.60 17.30
N THR A 283 17.96 6.81 17.61
CA THR A 283 16.63 7.29 17.21
C THR A 283 16.53 7.43 15.68
N GLU A 284 17.48 8.13 15.06
CA GLU A 284 17.52 8.34 13.60
C GLU A 284 17.65 6.99 12.85
N MET A 285 18.50 6.09 13.34
CA MET A 285 18.61 4.74 12.77
C MET A 285 17.32 3.93 12.89
N ASN A 286 16.62 4.02 14.02
CA ASN A 286 15.32 3.36 14.18
C ASN A 286 14.29 3.92 13.19
N GLU A 287 14.27 5.23 12.95
CA GLU A 287 13.38 5.84 11.95
C GLU A 287 13.68 5.33 10.53
N ILE A 288 14.96 5.20 10.17
CA ILE A 288 15.37 4.63 8.86
C ILE A 288 14.91 3.17 8.75
N PHE A 289 15.09 2.37 9.80
CA PHE A 289 14.68 0.96 9.79
C PHE A 289 13.16 0.79 9.76
N ASP A 290 12.41 1.61 10.48
CA ASP A 290 10.95 1.61 10.45
C ASP A 290 10.41 2.00 9.06
N ALA A 291 11.03 3.00 8.43
CA ALA A 291 10.73 3.38 7.05
C ALA A 291 11.01 2.22 6.07
N ARG A 292 12.14 1.53 6.23
CA ARG A 292 12.51 0.37 5.41
C ARG A 292 11.55 -0.81 5.63
N ASN A 293 11.16 -1.06 6.87
CA ASN A 293 10.18 -2.10 7.22
C ASN A 293 8.82 -1.80 6.59
N THR A 294 8.37 -0.55 6.65
CA THR A 294 7.14 -0.08 5.99
C THR A 294 7.23 -0.28 4.47
N CYS A 295 8.35 0.06 3.84
CA CYS A 295 8.59 -0.20 2.42
C CYS A 295 8.51 -1.70 2.07
N ASN A 296 9.14 -2.57 2.87
CA ASN A 296 9.10 -4.01 2.65
C ASN A 296 7.67 -4.57 2.78
N MET A 297 6.91 -4.09 3.76
CA MET A 297 5.50 -4.45 3.93
C MET A 297 4.67 -4.04 2.71
N LEU A 298 4.82 -2.80 2.22
CA LEU A 298 4.12 -2.32 1.02
C LEU A 298 4.48 -3.15 -0.22
N SER A 299 5.76 -3.46 -0.42
CA SER A 299 6.23 -4.31 -1.51
C SER A 299 5.63 -5.72 -1.45
N ASN A 300 5.64 -6.33 -0.27
CA ASN A 300 5.05 -7.67 -0.05
C ASN A 300 3.54 -7.67 -0.29
N MET A 301 2.82 -6.64 0.17
CA MET A 301 1.39 -6.50 -0.10
C MET A 301 1.09 -6.43 -1.60
N ARG A 302 1.90 -5.68 -2.36
CA ARG A 302 1.77 -5.59 -3.82
C ARG A 302 2.03 -6.93 -4.50
N SER A 303 3.11 -7.63 -4.12
CA SER A 303 3.42 -8.96 -4.65
C SER A 303 2.31 -9.96 -4.33
N LEU A 304 1.78 -9.96 -3.10
CA LEU A 304 0.71 -10.86 -2.69
C LEU A 304 -0.57 -10.59 -3.49
N SER A 305 -0.93 -9.32 -3.69
CA SER A 305 -2.13 -8.98 -4.43
C SER A 305 -2.02 -9.35 -5.91
N SER A 306 -0.85 -9.23 -6.54
CA SER A 306 -0.63 -9.73 -7.90
C SER A 306 -0.88 -11.24 -7.98
N VAL A 307 -0.36 -12.00 -7.00
CA VAL A 307 -0.57 -13.46 -6.93
C VAL A 307 -2.05 -13.80 -6.73
N ILE A 308 -2.78 -13.02 -5.92
CA ILE A 308 -4.23 -13.20 -5.73
C ILE A 308 -5.00 -12.91 -7.02
N ASP A 309 -4.66 -11.84 -7.73
CA ASP A 309 -5.33 -11.50 -9.00
C ASP A 309 -5.08 -12.57 -10.07
N ASP A 310 -3.85 -13.08 -10.17
CA ASP A 310 -3.49 -14.20 -11.05
C ASP A 310 -4.25 -15.48 -10.65
N ALA A 311 -4.33 -15.79 -9.36
CA ALA A 311 -5.08 -16.95 -8.86
C ALA A 311 -6.59 -16.81 -9.14
N GLN A 312 -7.17 -15.63 -8.97
CA GLN A 312 -8.57 -15.36 -9.26
C GLN A 312 -8.87 -15.45 -10.76
N SER A 313 -7.99 -14.91 -11.61
CA SER A 313 -8.16 -15.01 -13.07
C SER A 313 -8.08 -16.47 -13.55
N ALA A 314 -7.12 -17.25 -13.03
CA ALA A 314 -7.00 -18.68 -13.30
C ALA A 314 -8.22 -19.47 -12.79
N GLN A 315 -8.77 -19.12 -11.62
CA GLN A 315 -10.00 -19.74 -11.12
C GLN A 315 -11.21 -19.40 -12.01
N ARG A 316 -11.33 -18.16 -12.49
CA ARG A 316 -12.41 -17.75 -13.42
C ARG A 316 -12.30 -18.47 -14.75
N GLU A 317 -11.10 -18.68 -15.26
CA GLU A 317 -10.86 -19.44 -16.48
C GLU A 317 -11.25 -20.92 -16.32
N ARG A 318 -10.84 -21.55 -15.21
CA ARG A 318 -11.26 -22.93 -14.88
C ARG A 318 -12.77 -23.06 -14.70
N ALA A 319 -13.41 -22.05 -14.10
CA ALA A 319 -14.87 -22.05 -13.95
C ALA A 319 -15.58 -22.01 -15.30
N ARG A 320 -15.07 -21.23 -16.27
CA ARG A 320 -15.59 -21.22 -17.65
C ARG A 320 -15.35 -22.54 -18.37
N GLU A 321 -14.15 -23.12 -18.24
CA GLU A 321 -13.85 -24.42 -18.86
C GLU A 321 -14.73 -25.53 -18.28
N LEU A 322 -15.04 -25.48 -16.98
CA LEU A 322 -15.94 -26.43 -16.34
C LEU A 322 -17.38 -26.26 -16.84
N ASP A 323 -17.84 -25.02 -17.01
CA ASP A 323 -19.16 -24.69 -17.56
C ASP A 323 -19.30 -25.22 -18.99
N ASP A 324 -18.30 -24.98 -19.85
CA ASP A 324 -18.26 -25.50 -21.23
C ASP A 324 -18.29 -27.04 -21.26
N LYS A 325 -17.56 -27.71 -20.36
CA LYS A 325 -17.59 -29.19 -20.24
C LYS A 325 -18.94 -29.69 -19.71
N MET A 326 -19.58 -28.95 -18.81
CA MET A 326 -20.93 -29.29 -18.32
C MET A 326 -21.97 -29.15 -19.42
N ASP A 327 -21.88 -28.12 -20.26
CA ASP A 327 -22.72 -27.95 -21.44
C ASP A 327 -22.50 -29.07 -22.48
N GLU A 328 -21.24 -29.46 -22.72
CA GLU A 328 -20.92 -30.59 -23.60
C GLU A 328 -21.51 -31.91 -23.04
N LEU A 329 -21.33 -32.18 -21.75
CA LEU A 329 -21.92 -33.35 -21.09
C LEU A 329 -23.45 -33.32 -21.15
N GLY A 330 -24.07 -32.16 -20.93
CA GLY A 330 -25.52 -31.97 -21.07
C GLY A 330 -26.02 -32.37 -22.46
N ARG A 331 -25.35 -31.88 -23.51
CA ARG A 331 -25.66 -32.27 -24.90
C ARG A 331 -25.47 -33.76 -25.15
N ARG A 332 -24.42 -34.38 -24.60
CA ARG A 332 -24.20 -35.83 -24.72
C ARG A 332 -25.32 -36.62 -24.04
N PHE A 333 -25.71 -36.24 -22.83
CA PHE A 333 -26.82 -36.88 -22.13
C PHE A 333 -28.16 -36.71 -22.85
N ASP A 334 -28.44 -35.54 -23.41
CA ASP A 334 -29.65 -35.32 -24.20
C ASP A 334 -29.68 -36.20 -25.45
N ASN A 335 -28.54 -36.32 -26.15
CA ASN A 335 -28.41 -37.23 -27.30
C ASN A 335 -28.61 -38.70 -26.89
N GLU A 336 -27.96 -39.16 -25.81
CA GLU A 336 -28.15 -40.52 -25.30
C GLU A 336 -29.59 -40.80 -24.85
N ARG A 337 -30.26 -39.80 -24.28
CA ARG A 337 -31.67 -39.91 -23.90
C ARG A 337 -32.58 -40.05 -25.12
N ILE A 338 -32.32 -39.29 -26.19
CA ILE A 338 -33.05 -39.41 -27.46
C ILE A 338 -32.83 -40.80 -28.04
N ASP A 339 -31.59 -41.29 -28.08
CA ASP A 339 -31.25 -42.64 -28.54
C ASP A 339 -32.00 -43.73 -27.75
N MET A 340 -32.03 -43.60 -26.42
CA MET A 340 -32.73 -44.55 -25.56
C MET A 340 -34.26 -44.51 -25.78
N LEU A 341 -34.84 -43.31 -25.94
CA LEU A 341 -36.27 -43.17 -26.26
C LEU A 341 -36.63 -43.77 -27.61
N GLU A 342 -35.76 -43.60 -28.62
CA GLU A 342 -35.93 -44.22 -29.93
C GLU A 342 -35.90 -45.76 -29.84
N PHE A 343 -34.96 -46.31 -29.07
CA PHE A 343 -34.85 -47.75 -28.85
C PHE A 343 -36.06 -48.33 -28.09
N ILE A 344 -36.57 -47.62 -27.09
CA ILE A 344 -37.79 -48.01 -26.37
C ILE A 344 -39.00 -47.97 -27.30
N GLY A 345 -39.16 -46.89 -28.09
CA GLY A 345 -40.25 -46.77 -29.06
C GLY A 345 -40.21 -47.88 -30.11
N PHE A 346 -39.01 -48.23 -30.57
CA PHE A 346 -38.77 -49.33 -31.50
C PHE A 346 -39.19 -50.69 -30.90
N PHE A 347 -38.75 -51.01 -29.68
CA PHE A 347 -39.14 -52.25 -29.01
C PHE A 347 -40.64 -52.33 -28.73
N ALA A 348 -41.25 -51.23 -28.30
CA ALA A 348 -42.70 -51.17 -28.12
C ALA A 348 -43.43 -51.50 -29.42
N GLY A 349 -42.97 -50.96 -30.56
CA GLY A 349 -43.50 -51.26 -31.89
C GLY A 349 -43.41 -52.75 -32.25
N ILE A 350 -42.27 -53.38 -31.97
CA ILE A 350 -42.06 -54.83 -32.21
C ILE A 350 -43.00 -55.68 -31.37
N ILE A 351 -43.12 -55.38 -30.07
CA ILE A 351 -44.00 -56.12 -29.16
C ILE A 351 -45.46 -55.98 -29.60
N SER A 352 -45.91 -54.76 -29.90
CA SER A 352 -47.27 -54.51 -30.41
C SER A 352 -47.56 -55.29 -31.69
N PHE A 353 -46.59 -55.34 -32.60
CA PHE A 353 -46.73 -56.08 -33.85
C PHE A 353 -46.78 -57.60 -33.65
N VAL A 354 -45.95 -58.16 -32.76
CA VAL A 354 -45.98 -59.59 -32.41
C VAL A 354 -47.32 -59.98 -31.78
N ILE A 355 -47.84 -59.16 -30.85
CA ILE A 355 -49.14 -59.40 -30.21
C ILE A 355 -50.26 -59.38 -31.26
N ALA A 356 -50.30 -58.37 -32.14
CA ALA A 356 -51.29 -58.26 -33.20
C ALA A 356 -51.24 -59.48 -34.14
N SER A 357 -50.03 -59.98 -34.46
CA SER A 357 -49.86 -61.17 -35.28
C SER A 357 -50.41 -62.44 -34.62
N ILE A 358 -50.23 -62.61 -33.31
CA ILE A 358 -50.74 -63.76 -32.58
C ILE A 358 -52.28 -63.74 -32.59
N GLN A 359 -52.87 -62.57 -32.38
CA GLN A 359 -54.33 -62.39 -32.38
C GLN A 359 -54.95 -62.64 -33.76
N LEU A 360 -54.31 -62.18 -34.84
CA LEU A 360 -54.76 -62.46 -36.21
C LEU A 360 -54.73 -63.94 -36.60
N GLY A 361 -53.94 -64.75 -35.90
CA GLY A 361 -53.83 -66.19 -36.12
C GLY A 361 -54.98 -67.01 -35.51
N ASP A 362 -55.83 -66.39 -34.70
CA ASP A 362 -56.89 -67.12 -34.00
C ASP A 362 -58.00 -67.57 -34.98
N GLY A 363 -58.39 -68.84 -34.90
CA GLY A 363 -59.33 -69.47 -35.84
C GLY A 363 -58.75 -70.03 -37.16
N LEU A 364 -57.47 -69.82 -37.46
CA LEU A 364 -56.83 -70.40 -38.66
C LEU A 364 -56.31 -71.84 -38.43
N THR A 365 -56.07 -72.62 -39.49
CA THR A 365 -55.44 -73.95 -39.37
C THR A 365 -53.95 -73.82 -39.00
N PHE A 366 -53.39 -74.81 -38.29
CA PHE A 366 -51.99 -74.77 -37.83
C PHE A 366 -50.95 -74.44 -38.94
N PRO A 367 -51.01 -75.03 -40.15
CA PRO A 367 -50.06 -74.70 -41.22
C PRO A 367 -50.15 -73.24 -41.66
N THR A 368 -51.38 -72.71 -41.71
CA THR A 368 -51.64 -71.32 -42.08
C THR A 368 -51.08 -70.35 -41.03
N ARG A 369 -51.26 -70.67 -39.74
CA ARG A 369 -50.68 -69.87 -38.64
C ARG A 369 -49.15 -69.85 -38.69
N ALA A 370 -48.52 -71.01 -38.89
CA ALA A 370 -47.07 -71.11 -38.99
C ALA A 370 -46.50 -70.26 -40.13
N LEU A 371 -47.20 -70.24 -41.28
CA LEU A 371 -46.82 -69.41 -42.42
C LEU A 371 -47.01 -67.91 -42.18
N MET A 372 -48.07 -67.51 -41.49
CA MET A 372 -48.23 -66.11 -41.09
C MET A 372 -47.11 -65.66 -40.13
N VAL A 373 -46.72 -66.51 -39.18
CA VAL A 373 -45.58 -66.22 -38.28
C VAL A 373 -44.27 -66.11 -39.06
N LEU A 374 -44.03 -66.96 -40.06
CA LEU A 374 -42.84 -66.88 -40.92
C LEU A 374 -42.82 -65.62 -41.80
N MET A 375 -43.96 -65.26 -42.42
CA MET A 375 -44.09 -63.99 -43.16
C MET A 375 -43.85 -62.80 -42.24
N LEU A 376 -44.39 -62.85 -41.02
CA LEU A 376 -44.20 -61.83 -40.01
C LEU A 376 -42.72 -61.69 -39.64
N MET A 377 -42.04 -62.80 -39.33
CA MET A 377 -40.62 -62.81 -38.97
C MET A 377 -39.74 -62.31 -40.12
N GLY A 378 -40.07 -62.67 -41.36
CA GLY A 378 -39.41 -62.12 -42.55
C GLY A 378 -39.61 -60.60 -42.69
N SER A 379 -40.85 -60.11 -42.51
CA SER A 379 -41.16 -58.67 -42.55
C SER A 379 -40.46 -57.90 -41.42
N LEU A 380 -40.32 -58.51 -40.25
CA LEU A 380 -39.58 -57.98 -39.12
C LEU A 380 -38.09 -57.86 -39.49
N LEU A 381 -37.47 -58.91 -40.03
CA LEU A 381 -36.07 -58.88 -40.47
C LEU A 381 -35.79 -57.77 -41.49
N VAL A 382 -36.69 -57.57 -42.45
CA VAL A 382 -36.59 -56.48 -43.44
C VAL A 382 -36.75 -55.12 -42.77
N ALA A 383 -37.77 -54.94 -41.91
CA ALA A 383 -37.99 -53.69 -41.20
C ALA A 383 -36.83 -53.33 -40.27
N PHE A 384 -36.28 -54.30 -39.53
CA PHE A 384 -35.08 -54.16 -38.71
C PHE A 384 -33.86 -53.81 -39.56
N GLY A 385 -33.62 -54.53 -40.65
CA GLY A 385 -32.51 -54.25 -41.54
C GLY A 385 -32.60 -52.84 -42.16
N ALA A 386 -33.79 -52.42 -42.56
CA ALA A 386 -34.03 -51.06 -43.07
C ALA A 386 -33.87 -49.99 -41.97
N PHE A 387 -34.38 -50.24 -40.77
CA PHE A 387 -34.28 -49.30 -39.64
C PHE A 387 -32.84 -49.17 -39.13
N SER A 388 -32.10 -50.29 -39.01
CA SER A 388 -30.67 -50.27 -38.71
C SER A 388 -29.87 -49.51 -39.77
N ALA A 389 -30.25 -49.59 -41.05
CA ALA A 389 -29.63 -48.78 -42.10
C ALA A 389 -29.89 -47.28 -41.93
N LEU A 390 -31.13 -46.91 -41.57
CA LEU A 390 -31.54 -45.53 -41.33
C LEU A 390 -30.84 -44.95 -40.09
N LEU A 391 -30.78 -45.69 -38.99
CA LEU A 391 -30.08 -45.30 -37.77
C LEU A 391 -28.58 -45.09 -37.97
N GLU A 392 -27.93 -45.98 -38.74
CA GLU A 392 -26.51 -45.83 -39.05
C GLU A 392 -26.27 -44.64 -40.00
N SER A 393 -27.21 -44.33 -40.91
CA SER A 393 -27.08 -43.19 -41.82
C SER A 393 -27.10 -41.83 -41.12
N GLY A 394 -27.77 -41.71 -39.97
CA GLY A 394 -27.82 -40.48 -39.17
C GLY A 394 -26.53 -40.20 -38.38
N ARG A 395 -25.71 -41.23 -38.09
CA ARG A 395 -24.44 -41.09 -37.36
C ARG A 395 -23.21 -40.89 -38.26
N ALA A 396 -23.37 -41.02 -39.58
CA ALA A 396 -22.25 -41.06 -40.51
C ALA A 396 -21.82 -39.67 -41.03
N GLY A 397 -21.21 -38.89 -40.14
CA GLY A 397 -20.14 -38.00 -40.58
C GLY A 397 -18.91 -38.85 -40.90
N ASP A 398 -18.66 -39.09 -42.19
CA ASP A 398 -17.31 -39.39 -42.74
C ASP A 398 -16.83 -40.84 -42.93
N ARG A 399 -17.69 -41.83 -43.25
CA ARG A 399 -17.31 -43.02 -44.08
C ARG A 399 -18.54 -43.87 -44.46
N GLY A 400 -19.12 -43.58 -45.63
CA GLY A 400 -20.31 -44.25 -46.17
C GLY A 400 -20.06 -45.65 -46.74
N GLY A 401 -19.75 -46.62 -45.89
CA GLY A 401 -19.70 -48.04 -46.28
C GLY A 401 -20.94 -48.80 -45.79
N PHE A 402 -21.84 -49.18 -46.70
CA PHE A 402 -22.90 -50.14 -46.39
C PHE A 402 -22.28 -51.44 -45.88
N ARG A 403 -22.59 -51.83 -44.64
CA ARG A 403 -22.08 -53.09 -44.09
C ARG A 403 -22.70 -54.27 -44.86
N PRO A 404 -21.88 -55.17 -45.44
CA PRO A 404 -22.40 -56.32 -46.20
C PRO A 404 -23.31 -57.22 -45.35
N ALA A 405 -23.11 -57.21 -44.01
CA ALA A 405 -23.96 -57.92 -43.06
C ALA A 405 -25.42 -57.41 -43.06
N LEU A 406 -25.64 -56.10 -43.16
CA LEU A 406 -26.98 -55.53 -43.12
C LEU A 406 -27.75 -55.82 -44.42
N VAL A 407 -27.06 -55.70 -45.55
CA VAL A 407 -27.61 -56.08 -46.86
C VAL A 407 -27.98 -57.57 -46.87
N ALA A 408 -27.15 -58.43 -46.26
CA ALA A 408 -27.45 -59.86 -46.13
C ALA A 408 -28.69 -60.12 -45.27
N VAL A 409 -28.87 -59.42 -44.15
CA VAL A 409 -30.06 -59.57 -43.28
C VAL A 409 -31.35 -59.18 -44.01
N VAL A 410 -31.34 -58.05 -44.73
CA VAL A 410 -32.49 -57.62 -45.54
C VAL A 410 -32.80 -58.63 -46.65
N ALA A 411 -31.77 -59.12 -47.34
CA ALA A 411 -31.92 -60.12 -48.39
C ALA A 411 -32.50 -61.44 -47.84
N ILE A 412 -32.01 -61.92 -46.69
CA ILE A 412 -32.55 -63.10 -46.02
C ILE A 412 -34.02 -62.88 -45.63
N GLY A 413 -34.35 -61.73 -45.06
CA GLY A 413 -35.73 -61.37 -44.71
C GLY A 413 -36.66 -61.42 -45.92
N LEU A 414 -36.25 -60.82 -47.05
CA LEU A 414 -37.01 -60.87 -48.31
C LEU A 414 -37.20 -62.30 -48.82
N VAL A 415 -36.15 -63.13 -48.78
CA VAL A 415 -36.22 -64.54 -49.19
C VAL A 415 -37.22 -65.30 -48.32
N VAL A 416 -37.21 -65.09 -47.00
CA VAL A 416 -38.17 -65.72 -46.07
C VAL A 416 -39.61 -65.30 -46.40
N ILE A 417 -39.86 -64.03 -46.71
CA ILE A 417 -41.19 -63.54 -47.10
C ILE A 417 -41.66 -64.24 -48.39
N VAL A 418 -40.83 -64.22 -49.44
CA VAL A 418 -41.18 -64.81 -50.74
C VAL A 418 -41.44 -66.30 -50.63
N ALA A 419 -40.56 -67.04 -49.94
CA ALA A 419 -40.73 -68.47 -49.72
C ALA A 419 -42.02 -68.79 -48.95
N SER A 420 -42.35 -67.99 -47.93
CA SER A 420 -43.56 -68.18 -47.13
C SER A 420 -44.83 -67.88 -47.93
N VAL A 421 -44.85 -66.84 -48.76
CA VAL A 421 -45.97 -66.54 -49.65
C VAL A 421 -46.19 -67.66 -50.67
N LEU A 422 -45.11 -68.17 -51.29
CA LEU A 422 -45.20 -69.28 -52.23
C LEU A 422 -45.75 -70.54 -51.56
N LEU A 423 -45.26 -70.89 -50.36
CA LEU A 423 -45.75 -72.07 -49.63
C LEU A 423 -47.22 -71.92 -49.23
N TYR A 424 -47.63 -70.70 -48.85
CA TYR A 424 -49.04 -70.39 -48.55
C TYR A 424 -49.94 -70.59 -49.77
N LEU A 425 -49.50 -70.19 -50.96
CA LEU A 425 -50.24 -70.40 -52.20
C LEU A 425 -50.35 -71.87 -52.61
N VAL A 426 -49.42 -72.73 -52.19
CA VAL A 426 -49.45 -74.18 -52.48
C VAL A 426 -50.36 -74.94 -51.52
N ILE A 427 -50.42 -74.52 -50.25
CA ILE A 427 -51.22 -75.19 -49.21
C ILE A 427 -52.70 -74.81 -49.29
N ARG A 428 -53.00 -73.63 -49.82
CA ARG A 428 -54.35 -73.13 -50.06
C ARG A 428 -54.94 -73.71 -51.33
#